data_AF-A0A6P5RLQ2-F1
#
_entry.id   AF-A0A6P5RLQ2-F1
#
_cell.length_a   1.000
_cell.length_b   1.000
_cell.length_c   1.000
_cell.angle_alpha   90.00
_cell.angle_beta   90.00
_cell.angle_gamma   90.00
#
_symmetry.space_group_name_H-M   'P 1'
#
loop_
_entity.id
_entity.type
_entity.pdbx_description
1 polymer ?
#
loop_
_entity_poly.entity_id
_entity_poly.type
_entity_poly.pdbx_seq_one_letter_code
_entity_poly.pdbx_strand_id
1 'polypeptide(L)'
;VLYKHKIIVFGGFYDTLREVRYHNDLYVFDLDQFKWQEITPRPGSMWPSARSGFQFFVYQDEIFLYGGYSKEVSSDKTGSEKGVVHSDLWSLDPRTWEWNKVKKSGMPPGPRAGFSMCVHKKRALFFGGVVDMEVGGDVMMSLFLDELYGFQLDNHRW
;
A
#
# COMPACT_ATOMS: atom_id res chain seq x y z
N VAL A 1 8.59 7.53 -0.45
CA VAL A 1 8.68 8.44 0.72
C VAL A 1 10.12 8.82 1.01
N LEU A 2 10.37 9.93 1.69
CA LEU A 2 11.69 10.33 2.17
C LEU A 2 11.80 10.02 3.67
N TYR A 3 12.82 9.29 4.08
CA TYR A 3 13.16 9.06 5.48
C TYR A 3 14.65 9.32 5.68
N LYS A 4 14.98 10.36 6.47
CA LYS A 4 16.36 10.85 6.63
C LYS A 4 16.98 11.09 5.23
N HIS A 5 18.16 10.53 4.94
CA HIS A 5 18.83 10.65 3.64
C HIS A 5 18.48 9.50 2.68
N LYS A 6 17.28 8.91 2.79
CA LYS A 6 16.88 7.76 1.96
C LYS A 6 15.53 7.99 1.31
N ILE A 7 15.46 7.83 -0.01
CA ILE A 7 14.19 7.74 -0.74
C ILE A 7 13.80 6.26 -0.80
N ILE A 8 12.62 5.94 -0.29
CA ILE A 8 12.11 4.59 -0.21
C ILE A 8 10.92 4.48 -1.16
N VAL A 9 10.99 3.51 -2.07
CA VAL A 9 9.98 3.23 -3.09
C VAL A 9 9.49 1.80 -2.88
N PHE A 10 8.18 1.62 -2.86
CA PHE A 10 7.56 0.31 -2.75
C PHE A 10 6.54 0.16 -3.87
N GLY A 11 6.46 -1.03 -4.46
CA GLY A 11 5.39 -1.44 -5.37
C GLY A 11 5.12 -0.50 -6.54
N GLY A 12 3.84 -0.33 -6.87
CA GLY A 12 3.42 0.33 -8.11
C GLY A 12 2.97 -0.70 -9.16
N PHE A 13 2.79 -0.22 -10.39
CA PHE A 13 2.41 -1.07 -11.50
C PHE A 13 2.96 -0.52 -12.81
N TYR A 14 3.08 -1.38 -13.82
CA TYR A 14 3.18 -0.96 -15.21
C TYR A 14 2.02 -1.55 -16.02
N ASP A 15 1.62 -0.81 -17.03
CA ASP A 15 0.60 -1.20 -17.99
C ASP A 15 1.12 -0.88 -19.40
N THR A 16 1.28 -1.92 -20.22
CA THR A 16 1.76 -1.81 -21.60
C THR A 16 0.65 -2.06 -22.63
N LEU A 17 -0.62 -2.07 -22.20
CA LEU A 17 -1.80 -2.53 -22.95
C LEU A 17 -1.79 -4.03 -23.32
N ARG A 18 -0.63 -4.68 -23.26
CA ARG A 18 -0.45 -6.13 -23.48
C ARG A 18 -0.38 -6.91 -22.18
N GLU A 19 0.22 -6.28 -21.16
CA GLU A 19 0.42 -6.85 -19.85
C GLU A 19 0.25 -5.74 -18.81
N VAL A 20 -0.47 -6.08 -17.74
CA VAL A 20 -0.56 -5.29 -16.53
C VAL A 20 0.11 -6.06 -15.42
N ARG A 21 1.11 -5.46 -14.77
CA ARG A 21 1.82 -6.10 -13.67
C ARG A 21 1.94 -5.17 -12.48
N TYR A 22 1.57 -5.69 -11.32
CA TYR A 22 1.75 -5.02 -10.03
C TYR A 22 3.04 -5.49 -9.37
N HIS A 23 3.66 -4.59 -8.62
CA HIS A 23 4.91 -4.84 -7.92
C HIS A 23 4.73 -4.76 -6.40
N ASN A 24 5.56 -5.51 -5.68
CA ASN A 24 5.79 -5.39 -4.22
C ASN A 24 7.29 -5.31 -3.90
N ASP A 25 8.13 -4.93 -4.84
CA ASP A 25 9.54 -4.71 -4.59
C ASP A 25 9.74 -3.48 -3.68
N LEU A 26 10.81 -3.50 -2.88
CA LEU A 26 11.21 -2.41 -2.01
C LEU A 26 12.58 -1.92 -2.45
N TYR A 27 12.65 -0.68 -2.92
CA TYR A 27 13.88 -0.02 -3.32
C TYR A 27 14.20 1.13 -2.40
N VAL A 28 15.49 1.29 -2.13
CA VAL A 28 16.03 2.36 -1.30
C VAL A 28 17.10 3.08 -2.10
N PHE A 29 16.91 4.37 -2.34
CA PHE A 29 17.93 5.26 -2.87
C PHE A 29 18.60 6.01 -1.73
N ASP A 30 19.89 5.79 -1.57
CA ASP A 30 20.71 6.50 -0.60
C ASP A 30 21.15 7.84 -1.20
N LEU A 31 20.81 8.95 -0.53
CA LEU A 31 21.11 10.32 -0.98
C LEU A 31 22.55 10.75 -0.66
N ASP A 32 23.25 10.04 0.23
CA ASP A 32 24.66 10.30 0.51
C ASP A 32 25.55 9.61 -0.55
N GLN A 33 25.16 8.39 -0.98
CA GLN A 33 25.92 7.58 -1.92
C GLN A 33 25.42 7.68 -3.37
N PHE A 34 24.23 8.21 -3.59
CA PHE A 34 23.50 8.23 -4.87
C PHE A 34 23.38 6.83 -5.50
N LYS A 35 23.03 5.83 -4.67
CA LYS A 35 22.90 4.43 -5.09
C LYS A 35 21.55 3.86 -4.75
N TRP A 36 21.00 3.11 -5.70
CA TRP A 36 19.84 2.26 -5.47
C TRP A 36 20.26 0.93 -4.86
N GLN A 37 19.46 0.47 -3.91
CA GLN A 37 19.54 -0.86 -3.32
C GLN A 37 18.15 -1.48 -3.34
N GLU A 38 18.04 -2.68 -3.91
CA GLU A 38 16.86 -3.52 -3.73
C GLU A 38 16.93 -4.20 -2.36
N ILE A 39 15.83 -4.16 -1.62
CA ILE A 39 15.68 -4.85 -0.35
C ILE A 39 14.83 -6.09 -0.57
N THR A 40 15.42 -7.25 -0.31
CA THR A 40 14.75 -8.54 -0.48
C THR A 40 14.17 -9.05 0.84
N PRO A 41 13.02 -9.76 0.80
CA PRO A 41 12.43 -10.35 1.99
C PRO A 41 13.37 -11.38 2.63
N ARG A 42 13.49 -11.36 3.96
CA ARG A 42 14.18 -12.43 4.68
C ARG A 42 13.32 -13.69 4.69
N PRO A 43 13.90 -14.90 4.68
CA PRO A 43 13.13 -16.13 4.83
C PRO A 43 12.23 -16.07 6.08
N GLY A 44 10.93 -16.26 5.88
CA GLY A 44 9.92 -16.22 6.96
C GLY A 44 9.45 -14.82 7.38
N SER A 45 9.99 -13.73 6.82
CA SER A 45 9.48 -12.38 7.10
C SER A 45 8.14 -12.15 6.41
N MET A 46 7.25 -11.38 7.04
CA MET A 46 6.05 -10.90 6.38
C MET A 46 6.40 -9.89 5.28
N TRP A 47 5.56 -9.78 4.27
CA TRP A 47 5.74 -8.85 3.16
C TRP A 47 4.39 -8.46 2.55
N PRO A 48 4.11 -7.16 2.30
CA PRO A 48 2.86 -6.77 1.66
C PRO A 48 2.77 -7.34 0.23
N SER A 49 1.56 -7.70 -0.20
CA SER A 49 1.32 -8.13 -1.58
C SER A 49 1.55 -7.00 -2.57
N ALA A 50 1.72 -7.34 -3.85
CA ALA A 50 1.83 -6.38 -4.93
C ALA A 50 0.63 -5.45 -4.95
N ARG A 51 0.86 -4.14 -5.16
CA ARG A 51 -0.18 -3.11 -5.11
C ARG A 51 0.29 -1.77 -5.66
N SER A 52 -0.65 -0.95 -6.10
CA SER A 52 -0.47 0.47 -6.45
C SER A 52 -1.61 1.31 -5.86
N GLY A 53 -1.52 2.64 -5.96
CA GLY A 53 -2.59 3.55 -5.49
C GLY A 53 -2.86 3.49 -3.97
N PHE A 54 -1.95 2.93 -3.19
CA PHE A 54 -1.95 2.93 -1.73
C PHE A 54 -1.37 4.23 -1.19
N GLN A 55 -1.54 4.48 0.10
CA GLN A 55 -0.80 5.53 0.80
C GLN A 55 0.43 4.97 1.49
N PHE A 56 1.54 5.68 1.34
CA PHE A 56 2.83 5.33 1.91
C PHE A 56 3.42 6.57 2.57
N PHE A 57 3.64 6.52 3.88
CA PHE A 57 4.00 7.72 4.63
C PHE A 57 4.88 7.42 5.84
N VAL A 58 5.65 8.41 6.27
CA VAL A 58 6.60 8.30 7.38
C VAL A 58 6.01 8.99 8.60
N TYR A 59 6.13 8.35 9.77
CA TYR A 59 5.90 8.97 11.06
C TYR A 59 6.99 8.55 12.03
N GLN A 60 7.78 9.53 12.50
CA GLN A 60 8.96 9.27 13.35
C GLN A 60 9.91 8.26 12.68
N ASP A 61 10.24 7.16 13.37
CA ASP A 61 11.12 6.10 12.87
C ASP A 61 10.33 4.88 12.34
N GLU A 62 9.10 5.08 11.85
CA GLU A 62 8.27 4.04 11.26
C GLU A 62 7.63 4.52 9.94
N ILE A 63 7.42 3.61 9.01
CA ILE A 63 6.82 3.89 7.71
C ILE A 63 5.56 3.04 7.55
N PHE A 64 4.45 3.67 7.18
CA PHE A 64 3.17 3.00 7.09
C PHE A 64 2.73 2.86 5.64
N LEU A 65 2.09 1.73 5.34
CA LEU A 65 1.43 1.46 4.07
C LEU A 65 -0.03 1.09 4.33
N TYR A 66 -0.97 1.74 3.65
CA TYR A 66 -2.40 1.41 3.74
C TYR A 66 -3.09 1.32 2.39
N GLY A 67 -3.91 0.28 2.24
CA GLY A 67 -4.82 0.13 1.10
C GLY A 67 -4.10 -0.14 -0.21
N GLY A 68 -4.67 0.40 -1.29
CA GLY A 68 -4.22 0.21 -2.67
C GLY A 68 -5.02 -0.83 -3.44
N TYR A 69 -4.61 -1.07 -4.68
CA TYR A 69 -5.23 -2.01 -5.59
C TYR A 69 -4.18 -2.89 -6.26
N SER A 70 -4.57 -4.12 -6.57
CA SER A 70 -3.81 -5.02 -7.44
C SER A 70 -4.74 -5.89 -8.27
N LYS A 71 -4.23 -6.40 -9.38
CA LYS A 71 -4.82 -7.54 -10.06
C LYS A 71 -4.06 -8.80 -9.70
N GLU A 72 -4.78 -9.79 -9.19
CA GLU A 72 -4.22 -11.10 -8.90
C GLU A 72 -4.78 -12.09 -9.92
N VAL A 73 -3.90 -12.92 -10.50
CA VAL A 73 -4.35 -14.03 -11.36
C VAL A 73 -4.92 -15.09 -10.45
N SER A 74 -6.20 -15.43 -10.63
CA SER A 74 -6.82 -16.51 -9.86
C SER A 74 -6.04 -17.81 -10.05
N SER A 75 -5.87 -18.56 -8.97
CA SER A 75 -5.31 -19.92 -9.00
C SER A 75 -6.21 -20.92 -9.72
N ASP A 76 -7.42 -20.52 -10.12
CA ASP A 76 -8.35 -21.36 -10.86
C ASP A 76 -7.84 -21.60 -12.29
N LYS A 77 -8.15 -22.80 -12.84
CA LYS A 77 -7.68 -23.28 -14.15
C LYS A 77 -8.08 -22.40 -15.35
N THR A 78 -8.85 -21.34 -15.12
CA THR A 78 -9.30 -20.36 -16.11
C THR A 78 -8.32 -19.20 -16.31
N GLY A 79 -7.37 -18.99 -15.39
CA GLY A 79 -6.41 -17.88 -15.48
C GLY A 79 -7.09 -16.50 -15.42
N SER A 80 -8.28 -16.40 -14.83
CA SER A 80 -9.03 -15.14 -14.74
C SER A 80 -8.33 -14.19 -13.76
N GLU A 81 -8.03 -12.98 -14.20
CA GLU A 81 -7.60 -11.89 -13.32
C GLU A 81 -8.76 -11.44 -12.44
N LYS A 82 -8.46 -11.14 -11.17
CA LYS A 82 -9.41 -10.55 -10.24
C LYS A 82 -8.78 -9.32 -9.59
N GLY A 83 -9.49 -8.19 -9.68
CA GLY A 83 -9.17 -6.99 -8.92
C GLY A 83 -9.30 -7.20 -7.41
N VAL A 84 -8.27 -6.78 -6.67
CA VAL A 84 -8.22 -6.79 -5.20
C VAL A 84 -7.97 -5.36 -4.73
N VAL A 85 -8.96 -4.77 -4.06
CA VAL A 85 -8.78 -3.52 -3.32
C VAL A 85 -8.40 -3.87 -1.88
N HIS A 86 -7.25 -3.37 -1.44
CA HIS A 86 -6.67 -3.67 -0.13
C HIS A 86 -7.26 -2.76 0.96
N SER A 87 -7.32 -3.28 2.19
CA SER A 87 -7.78 -2.55 3.39
C SER A 87 -6.91 -2.81 4.62
N ASP A 88 -5.73 -3.41 4.41
CA ASP A 88 -4.76 -3.71 5.44
C ASP A 88 -3.81 -2.53 5.68
N LEU A 89 -3.32 -2.45 6.91
CA LEU A 89 -2.30 -1.51 7.35
C LEU A 89 -1.03 -2.29 7.64
N TRP A 90 0.08 -1.80 7.11
CA TRP A 90 1.41 -2.33 7.35
C TRP A 90 2.29 -1.24 7.94
N SER A 91 3.26 -1.66 8.75
CA SER A 91 4.36 -0.82 9.15
C SER A 91 5.69 -1.44 8.76
N LEU A 92 6.66 -0.60 8.41
CA LEU A 92 8.00 -0.95 7.99
C LEU A 92 8.99 -0.25 8.94
N ASP A 93 9.85 -1.05 9.57
CA ASP A 93 11.00 -0.51 10.31
C ASP A 93 12.13 -0.18 9.32
N PRO A 94 12.47 1.10 9.10
CA PRO A 94 13.48 1.50 8.13
C PRO A 94 14.93 1.22 8.57
N ARG A 95 15.13 0.67 9.78
CA ARG A 95 16.45 0.23 10.30
C ARG A 95 16.72 -1.23 9.96
N THR A 96 15.68 -2.07 9.95
CA THR A 96 15.79 -3.52 9.73
C THR A 96 15.17 -3.98 8.41
N TRP A 97 14.37 -3.12 7.79
CA TRP A 97 13.51 -3.37 6.65
C TRP A 97 12.48 -4.49 6.87
N GLU A 98 12.03 -4.65 8.12
CA GLU A 98 11.00 -5.62 8.47
C GLU A 98 9.62 -5.01 8.38
N TRP A 99 8.74 -5.73 7.68
CA TRP A 99 7.33 -5.39 7.61
C TRP A 99 6.56 -6.09 8.72
N ASN A 100 5.64 -5.35 9.33
CA ASN A 100 4.69 -5.84 10.32
C ASN A 100 3.26 -5.51 9.88
N LYS A 101 2.35 -6.48 9.99
CA LYS A 101 0.93 -6.22 9.74
C LYS A 101 0.33 -5.57 10.99
N VAL A 102 -0.18 -4.36 10.85
CA VAL A 102 -0.78 -3.62 11.97
C VAL A 102 -2.21 -4.13 12.18
N LYS A 103 -2.52 -4.54 13.41
CA LYS A 103 -3.84 -5.05 13.77
C LYS A 103 -4.88 -3.93 13.63
N LYS A 104 -6.01 -4.24 12.99
CA LYS A 104 -7.16 -3.34 12.92
C LYS A 104 -7.73 -3.11 14.33
N SER A 105 -7.90 -1.85 14.72
CA SER A 105 -8.44 -1.41 16.00
C SER A 105 -9.33 -0.18 15.80
N GLY A 106 -10.43 -0.07 16.54
CA GLY A 106 -11.40 1.01 16.38
C GLY A 106 -12.32 0.82 15.18
N MET A 107 -12.54 1.88 14.40
CA MET A 107 -13.40 1.87 13.21
C MET A 107 -12.56 2.04 11.93
N PRO A 108 -11.86 0.98 11.49
CA PRO A 108 -10.99 1.08 10.32
C PRO A 108 -11.79 1.36 9.04
N PRO A 109 -11.21 2.08 8.08
CA PRO A 109 -11.82 2.25 6.77
C PRO A 109 -12.00 0.91 6.05
N GLY A 110 -13.00 0.86 5.18
CA GLY A 110 -13.12 -0.19 4.17
C GLY A 110 -12.01 -0.13 3.12
N PRO A 111 -11.94 -1.13 2.22
CA PRO A 111 -11.02 -1.13 1.08
C PRO A 111 -11.03 0.19 0.32
N ARG A 112 -9.86 0.66 -0.11
CA ARG A 112 -9.73 1.88 -0.92
C ARG A 112 -8.38 1.99 -1.60
N ALA A 113 -8.39 2.56 -2.80
CA ALA A 113 -7.22 3.02 -3.55
C ALA A 113 -7.41 4.48 -3.99
N GLY A 114 -6.33 5.14 -4.42
CA GLY A 114 -6.38 6.49 -5.00
C GLY A 114 -6.91 7.58 -4.07
N PHE A 115 -6.88 7.36 -2.76
CA PHE A 115 -7.38 8.29 -1.75
C PHE A 115 -6.32 9.30 -1.35
N SER A 116 -6.74 10.45 -0.82
CA SER A 116 -5.82 11.47 -0.30
C SER A 116 -5.48 11.20 1.16
N MET A 117 -4.25 11.55 1.56
CA MET A 117 -3.84 11.45 2.96
C MET A 117 -2.87 12.56 3.35
N CYS A 118 -2.95 13.00 4.61
CA CYS A 118 -1.94 13.82 5.24
C CYS A 118 -1.65 13.36 6.67
N VAL A 119 -0.43 13.64 7.15
CA VAL A 119 -0.07 13.45 8.56
C VAL A 119 -0.05 14.80 9.24
N HIS A 120 -0.76 14.93 10.35
CA HIS A 120 -0.71 16.11 11.21
C HIS A 120 -0.60 15.71 12.68
N LYS A 121 0.48 16.18 13.33
CA LYS A 121 0.83 15.81 14.71
C LYS A 121 0.91 14.28 14.83
N LYS A 122 -0.03 13.68 15.55
CA LYS A 122 -0.05 12.24 15.86
C LYS A 122 -1.19 11.51 15.16
N ARG A 123 -1.70 12.10 14.07
CA ARG A 123 -2.84 11.58 13.31
C ARG A 123 -2.50 11.54 11.83
N ALA A 124 -2.79 10.43 11.18
CA ALA A 124 -2.90 10.35 9.74
C ALA A 124 -4.38 10.50 9.36
N LEU A 125 -4.69 11.40 8.44
CA LEU A 125 -6.05 11.68 7.96
C LEU A 125 -6.19 11.15 6.55
N PHE A 126 -7.27 10.42 6.28
CA PHE A 126 -7.55 9.72 5.05
C PHE A 126 -8.86 10.24 4.50
N PHE A 127 -8.89 10.68 3.24
CA PHE A 127 -10.11 11.22 2.64
C PHE A 127 -10.39 10.58 1.27
N GLY A 128 -11.63 10.11 1.12
CA GLY A 128 -12.17 9.57 -0.11
C GLY A 128 -11.49 8.29 -0.59
N GLY A 129 -11.34 8.18 -1.91
CA GLY A 129 -10.79 7.01 -2.60
C GLY A 129 -11.79 6.37 -3.56
N VAL A 130 -11.35 5.27 -4.17
CA VAL A 130 -12.16 4.46 -5.08
C VAL A 130 -12.09 2.98 -4.71
N VAL A 131 -13.19 2.28 -4.93
CA VAL A 131 -13.29 0.82 -4.89
C VAL A 131 -13.84 0.36 -6.23
N ASP A 132 -13.01 -0.33 -7.00
CA ASP A 132 -13.42 -0.95 -8.25
C ASP A 132 -13.92 -2.37 -8.00
N MET A 133 -15.08 -2.68 -8.57
CA MET A 133 -15.75 -3.98 -8.48
C MET A 133 -15.98 -4.54 -9.87
N GLU A 134 -15.55 -5.77 -10.11
CA GLU A 134 -15.87 -6.52 -11.32
C GLU A 134 -17.28 -7.09 -11.21
N VAL A 135 -18.19 -6.64 -12.07
CA VAL A 135 -19.62 -7.02 -12.04
C VAL A 135 -19.91 -8.18 -13.02
N GLY A 136 -18.92 -8.56 -13.84
CA GLY A 136 -18.97 -9.69 -14.77
C GLY A 136 -18.54 -9.30 -16.19
N GLY A 137 -17.78 -10.19 -16.85
CA GLY A 137 -17.16 -9.88 -18.15
C GLY A 137 -16.17 -8.71 -18.03
N ASP A 138 -16.14 -7.83 -19.03
CA ASP A 138 -15.29 -6.62 -19.05
C ASP A 138 -15.94 -5.41 -18.35
N VAL A 139 -17.02 -5.62 -17.57
CA VAL A 139 -17.74 -4.52 -16.90
C VAL A 139 -17.18 -4.27 -15.50
N MET A 140 -16.66 -3.07 -15.31
CA MET A 140 -16.18 -2.55 -14.02
C MET A 140 -17.14 -1.48 -13.49
N MET A 141 -17.48 -1.58 -12.20
CA MET A 141 -18.19 -0.54 -11.46
C MET A 141 -17.25 0.09 -10.44
N SER A 142 -17.11 1.41 -10.49
CA SER A 142 -16.29 2.18 -9.54
C SER A 142 -17.18 2.89 -8.51
N LEU A 143 -16.94 2.62 -7.23
CA LEU A 143 -17.53 3.36 -6.12
C LEU A 143 -16.55 4.42 -5.62
N PHE A 144 -16.91 5.69 -5.77
CA PHE A 144 -16.14 6.81 -5.22
C PHE A 144 -16.57 7.10 -3.78
N LEU A 145 -15.60 7.25 -2.90
CA LEU A 145 -15.80 7.48 -1.47
C LEU A 145 -15.60 8.96 -1.14
N ASP A 146 -16.33 9.45 -0.15
CA ASP A 146 -16.28 10.84 0.36
C ASP A 146 -16.08 10.89 1.89
N GLU A 147 -15.74 9.76 2.50
CA GLU A 147 -15.54 9.61 3.94
C GLU A 147 -14.17 10.13 4.40
N LEU A 148 -14.12 10.72 5.62
CA LEU A 148 -12.90 11.11 6.31
C LEU A 148 -12.61 10.15 7.47
N TYR A 149 -11.41 9.57 7.51
CA TYR A 149 -10.92 8.75 8.62
C TYR A 149 -9.69 9.37 9.27
N GLY A 150 -9.55 9.13 10.57
CA GLY A 150 -8.33 9.44 11.31
C GLY A 150 -7.70 8.15 11.82
N PHE A 151 -6.38 8.07 11.77
CA PHE A 151 -5.60 7.02 12.39
C PHE A 151 -4.65 7.62 13.42
N GLN A 152 -4.80 7.23 14.68
CA GLN A 152 -3.93 7.64 15.77
C GLN A 152 -2.63 6.84 15.74
N LEU A 153 -1.53 7.53 15.48
CA LEU A 153 -0.22 6.91 15.23
C LEU A 153 0.44 6.39 16.52
N ASP A 154 0.06 6.91 17.70
CA ASP A 154 0.66 6.50 18.97
C ASP A 154 0.15 5.15 19.50
N ASN A 155 -1.09 4.79 19.17
CA ASN A 155 -1.79 3.62 19.72
C ASN A 155 -2.41 2.73 18.64
N HIS A 156 -2.12 3.03 17.37
CA HIS A 156 -2.57 2.30 16.19
C HIS A 156 -4.09 2.08 16.14
N ARG A 157 -4.86 3.11 16.46
CA ARG A 157 -6.32 3.07 16.49
C ARG A 157 -6.94 4.00 15.46
N TRP A 158 -7.92 3.50 14.71
CA TRP A 158 -8.81 4.30 13.86
C TRP A 158 -9.92 4.95 14.69
#